data_AF-A0A2M7T786-F1
#
_entry.id   AF-A0A2M7T786-F1
#
_cell.length_a   1.000
_cell.length_b   1.000
_cell.length_c   1.000
_cell.angle_alpha   90.00
_cell.angle_beta   90.00
_cell.angle_gamma   90.00
#
_symmetry.space_group_name_H-M   'P 1'
#
loop_
_entity.id
_entity.type
_entity.pdbx_description
1 polymer ?
#
loop_
_entity_poly.entity_id
_entity_poly.type
_entity_poly.pdbx_seq_one_letter_code
_entity_poly.pdbx_strand_id
1 'polypeptide(L)'
;MGIKKVLAIGGSDPSGGAGIQADIKTFVELGIYPYTALSAVTVQNSRGVSSYEILTAKLLHDQIASLLAETDIHAVKTGMLGSSENMIEVGNLIAQKAIGFTVIDPVLRANNGKSLVSEASLAVLKKRLLPHSFMVTPNLSEASCLTGVTIVSEHDFLKAAKILKDTGVAWVLIKGGHLEGTMAVDLLYDGEHEYYFEAKRVRRENVRGTGCMMASAICAYLVHGLEPDEAVDKAKAYVYNKINKAVLLGKGSLQALHFANSTSNSTSNNTNRGTDEQKTAEGYATTEAHKFIEGDACENRVDQ
;
A
#
# COMPACT_ATOMS: atom_id res chain seq x y z
N MET A 1 -18.55 16.12 8.11
CA MET A 1 -18.09 15.56 6.82
C MET A 1 -18.38 14.07 6.82
N GLY A 2 -18.88 13.51 5.72
CA GLY A 2 -19.10 12.07 5.60
C GLY A 2 -17.78 11.29 5.66
N ILE A 3 -17.86 10.01 6.02
CA ILE A 3 -16.70 9.11 6.06
C ILE A 3 -16.13 8.99 4.64
N LYS A 4 -14.83 9.26 4.50
CA LYS A 4 -14.10 9.12 3.25
C LYS A 4 -13.81 7.65 2.98
N LYS A 5 -13.97 7.24 1.72
CA LYS A 5 -13.96 5.85 1.27
C LYS A 5 -12.99 5.69 0.11
N VAL A 6 -12.06 4.76 0.22
CA VAL A 6 -11.05 4.48 -0.81
C VAL A 6 -11.05 3.00 -1.15
N LEU A 7 -10.99 2.68 -2.44
CA LEU A 7 -10.84 1.32 -2.93
C LEU A 7 -9.36 1.01 -3.21
N ALA A 8 -8.78 0.10 -2.42
CA ALA A 8 -7.45 -0.44 -2.64
C ALA A 8 -7.54 -1.69 -3.54
N ILE A 9 -6.84 -1.68 -4.67
CA ILE A 9 -6.80 -2.81 -5.61
C ILE A 9 -5.38 -3.36 -5.64
N GLY A 10 -5.18 -4.63 -5.29
CA GLY A 10 -3.83 -5.17 -5.23
C GLY A 10 -3.69 -6.57 -4.64
N GLY A 11 -2.44 -7.01 -4.54
CA GLY A 11 -2.10 -8.31 -3.95
C GLY A 11 -2.24 -8.36 -2.43
N SER A 12 -2.72 -9.48 -1.92
CA SER A 12 -2.75 -9.79 -0.49
C SER A 12 -1.38 -10.27 -0.02
N ASP A 13 -0.87 -9.62 1.03
CA ASP A 13 0.32 -9.98 1.79
C ASP A 13 -0.05 -10.55 3.17
N PRO A 14 0.04 -11.88 3.38
CA PRO A 14 -0.33 -12.50 4.65
C PRO A 14 0.59 -12.09 5.82
N SER A 15 1.78 -11.54 5.55
CA SER A 15 2.63 -10.99 6.62
C SER A 15 2.10 -9.65 7.16
N GLY A 16 1.18 -9.00 6.47
CA GLY A 16 0.61 -7.70 6.84
C GLY A 16 1.58 -6.52 6.70
N GLY A 17 2.69 -6.68 5.98
CA GLY A 17 3.76 -5.69 5.87
C GLY A 17 3.74 -4.83 4.62
N ALA A 18 3.03 -5.27 3.58
CA ALA A 18 2.87 -4.62 2.28
C ALA A 18 1.47 -4.95 1.73
N GLY A 19 1.25 -4.69 0.44
CA GLY A 19 0.02 -5.04 -0.26
C GLY A 19 -1.24 -4.42 0.37
N ILE A 20 -2.37 -5.10 0.16
CA ILE A 20 -3.68 -4.65 0.65
C ILE A 20 -3.70 -4.44 2.16
N GLN A 21 -2.95 -5.23 2.93
CA GLN A 21 -2.88 -5.10 4.39
C GLN A 21 -2.19 -3.81 4.82
N ALA A 22 -1.11 -3.40 4.14
CA ALA A 22 -0.47 -2.10 4.40
C ALA A 22 -1.40 -0.94 3.97
N ASP A 23 -2.15 -1.14 2.89
CA ASP A 23 -3.12 -0.16 2.40
C ASP A 23 -4.24 0.06 3.44
N ILE A 24 -4.92 -1.01 3.87
CA ILE A 24 -5.96 -0.97 4.92
C ILE A 24 -5.43 -0.26 6.17
N LYS A 25 -4.26 -0.66 6.67
CA LYS A 25 -3.69 -0.10 7.90
C LYS A 25 -3.39 1.40 7.76
N THR A 26 -2.85 1.81 6.62
CA THR A 26 -2.58 3.23 6.32
C THR A 26 -3.88 4.03 6.25
N PHE A 27 -4.90 3.50 5.56
CA PHE A 27 -6.19 4.17 5.44
C PHE A 27 -6.89 4.34 6.79
N VAL A 28 -6.96 3.26 7.59
CA VAL A 28 -7.58 3.31 8.92
C VAL A 28 -6.88 4.33 9.82
N GLU A 29 -5.54 4.34 9.83
CA GLU A 29 -4.77 5.30 10.63
C GLU A 29 -4.98 6.76 10.19
N LEU A 30 -5.24 6.99 8.90
CA LEU A 30 -5.51 8.31 8.32
C LEU A 30 -7.01 8.65 8.23
N GLY A 31 -7.87 7.91 8.94
CA GLY A 31 -9.30 8.20 9.03
C GLY A 31 -10.09 7.98 7.74
N ILE A 32 -9.62 7.05 6.90
CA ILE A 32 -10.29 6.59 5.67
C ILE A 32 -10.88 5.20 5.92
N TYR A 33 -12.11 4.97 5.45
CA TYR A 33 -12.68 3.63 5.39
C TYR A 33 -12.15 2.89 4.15
N PRO A 34 -11.41 1.78 4.31
CA PRO A 34 -10.84 1.04 3.19
C PRO A 34 -11.83 0.01 2.66
N TYR A 35 -12.09 0.08 1.35
CA TYR A 35 -12.60 -1.02 0.56
C TYR A 35 -11.44 -1.70 -0.17
N THR A 36 -11.56 -2.99 -0.47
CA THR A 36 -10.45 -3.73 -1.09
C THR A 36 -10.94 -4.70 -2.16
N ALA A 37 -10.20 -4.78 -3.27
CA ALA A 37 -10.36 -5.82 -4.28
C ALA A 37 -9.01 -6.51 -4.52
N LEU A 38 -8.99 -7.83 -4.38
CA LEU A 38 -7.77 -8.61 -4.52
C LEU A 38 -7.50 -8.93 -5.98
N SER A 39 -6.27 -8.68 -6.42
CA SER A 39 -5.74 -9.09 -7.74
C SER A 39 -4.92 -10.37 -7.67
N ALA A 40 -4.39 -10.69 -6.50
CA ALA A 40 -3.54 -11.85 -6.26
C ALA A 40 -3.47 -12.16 -4.76
N VAL A 41 -3.16 -13.41 -4.45
CA VAL A 41 -2.77 -13.84 -3.11
C VAL A 41 -1.33 -14.33 -3.15
N THR A 42 -0.56 -14.03 -2.12
CA THR A 42 0.86 -14.39 -2.07
C THR A 42 1.12 -15.33 -0.91
N VAL A 43 2.03 -16.28 -1.12
CA VAL A 43 2.69 -17.02 -0.04
C VAL A 43 3.98 -16.26 0.24
N GLN A 44 3.95 -15.40 1.24
CA GLN A 44 5.11 -14.57 1.61
C GLN A 44 5.18 -14.30 3.11
N ASN A 45 6.37 -13.95 3.57
CA ASN A 45 6.60 -13.48 4.94
C ASN A 45 7.66 -12.35 4.92
N SER A 46 8.13 -11.94 6.10
CA SER A 46 9.15 -10.88 6.22
C SER A 46 10.45 -11.14 5.44
N ARG A 47 10.76 -12.40 5.07
CA ARG A 47 11.94 -12.76 4.26
C ARG A 47 11.72 -12.71 2.75
N GLY A 48 10.47 -12.61 2.29
CA GLY A 48 10.14 -12.49 0.87
C GLY A 48 9.01 -13.40 0.43
N VAL A 49 8.83 -13.47 -0.89
CA VAL A 49 7.77 -14.22 -1.59
C VAL A 49 8.29 -15.59 -2.03
N SER A 50 7.59 -16.67 -1.66
CA SER A 50 7.87 -18.02 -2.15
C SER A 50 7.03 -18.38 -3.38
N SER A 51 5.75 -18.03 -3.38
CA SER A 51 4.83 -18.23 -4.50
C SER A 51 3.68 -17.22 -4.45
N TYR A 52 2.89 -17.16 -5.51
CA TYR A 52 1.70 -16.33 -5.59
C TYR A 52 0.70 -16.97 -6.56
N GLU A 53 -0.57 -16.63 -6.38
CA GLU A 53 -1.66 -16.96 -7.30
C GLU A 53 -2.32 -15.67 -7.75
N ILE A 54 -2.45 -15.51 -9.07
CA ILE A 54 -3.12 -14.35 -9.66
C ILE A 54 -4.62 -14.68 -9.73
N LEU A 55 -5.44 -13.80 -9.15
CA LEU A 55 -6.89 -13.93 -9.26
C LEU A 55 -7.33 -13.51 -10.65
N THR A 56 -8.36 -14.18 -11.16
CA THR A 56 -8.86 -13.94 -12.51
C THR A 56 -9.42 -12.52 -12.64
N ALA A 57 -9.27 -11.93 -13.83
CA ALA A 57 -9.84 -10.62 -14.15
C ALA A 57 -11.35 -10.56 -13.91
N LYS A 58 -12.06 -11.66 -14.18
CA LYS A 58 -13.49 -11.78 -13.85
C LYS A 58 -13.73 -11.64 -12.34
N LEU A 59 -12.97 -12.34 -11.49
CA LEU A 59 -13.16 -12.24 -10.05
C LEU A 59 -12.77 -10.85 -9.52
N LEU A 60 -11.74 -10.23 -10.08
CA LEU A 60 -11.39 -8.84 -9.76
C LEU A 60 -12.52 -7.87 -10.15
N HIS A 61 -13.08 -8.03 -11.35
CA HIS A 61 -14.22 -7.28 -11.84
C HIS A 61 -15.43 -7.43 -10.91
N ASP A 62 -15.81 -8.67 -10.58
CA ASP A 62 -16.98 -8.95 -9.73
C ASP A 62 -16.83 -8.31 -8.33
N GLN A 63 -15.63 -8.33 -7.75
CA GLN A 63 -15.33 -7.64 -6.48
C GLN A 63 -15.55 -6.12 -6.62
N ILE A 64 -14.95 -5.50 -7.65
CA ILE A 64 -15.05 -4.05 -7.88
C ILE A 64 -16.50 -3.64 -8.13
N ALA A 65 -17.21 -4.35 -9.02
CA ALA A 65 -18.59 -4.07 -9.39
C ALA A 65 -19.54 -4.16 -8.19
N SER A 66 -19.36 -5.19 -7.34
CA SER A 66 -20.13 -5.34 -6.10
C SER A 66 -19.99 -4.13 -5.19
N LEU A 67 -18.75 -3.64 -4.98
CA LEU A 67 -18.47 -2.50 -4.10
C LEU A 67 -18.99 -1.17 -4.66
N LEU A 68 -18.84 -0.96 -5.97
CA LEU A 68 -19.34 0.26 -6.63
C LEU A 68 -20.87 0.31 -6.71
N ALA A 69 -21.54 -0.85 -6.72
CA ALA A 69 -23.00 -0.92 -6.64
C ALA A 69 -23.53 -0.61 -5.23
N GLU A 70 -22.72 -0.82 -4.19
CA GLU A 70 -23.10 -0.59 -2.79
C GLU A 70 -22.89 0.87 -2.37
N THR A 71 -21.81 1.52 -2.81
CA THR A 71 -21.43 2.82 -2.25
C THR A 71 -20.55 3.66 -3.16
N ASP A 72 -20.59 4.98 -2.96
CA ASP A 72 -19.66 5.90 -3.62
C ASP A 72 -18.21 5.70 -3.14
N ILE A 73 -17.28 5.61 -4.07
CA ILE A 73 -15.84 5.53 -3.81
C ILE A 73 -15.19 6.86 -4.21
N HIS A 74 -14.44 7.47 -3.30
CA HIS A 74 -13.85 8.79 -3.53
C HIS A 74 -12.49 8.72 -4.25
N ALA A 75 -11.75 7.62 -4.05
CA ALA A 75 -10.51 7.37 -4.75
C ALA A 75 -10.21 5.87 -4.89
N VAL A 76 -9.35 5.56 -5.86
CA VAL A 76 -8.74 4.24 -6.05
C VAL A 76 -7.24 4.35 -5.84
N LYS A 77 -6.68 3.39 -5.12
CA LYS A 77 -5.25 3.13 -5.08
C LYS A 77 -4.98 1.76 -5.67
N THR A 78 -4.04 1.64 -6.61
CA THR A 78 -3.62 0.34 -7.13
C THR A 78 -2.24 -0.03 -6.60
N GLY A 79 -2.02 -1.31 -6.32
CA GLY A 79 -0.70 -1.91 -6.11
C GLY A 79 -0.42 -2.99 -7.16
N MET A 80 0.17 -4.11 -6.73
CA MET A 80 0.44 -5.25 -7.63
C MET A 80 -0.85 -5.75 -8.29
N LEU A 81 -0.95 -5.71 -9.62
CA LEU A 81 -2.11 -6.22 -10.38
C LEU A 81 -1.91 -7.63 -10.94
N GLY A 82 -0.67 -8.10 -11.06
CA GLY A 82 -0.32 -9.49 -11.37
C GLY A 82 -0.46 -9.90 -12.84
N SER A 83 -1.43 -9.37 -13.59
CA SER A 83 -1.61 -9.72 -15.01
C SER A 83 -2.08 -8.55 -15.88
N SER A 84 -1.91 -8.72 -17.19
CA SER A 84 -2.37 -7.78 -18.21
C SER A 84 -3.90 -7.66 -18.22
N GLU A 85 -4.61 -8.75 -17.96
CA GLU A 85 -6.07 -8.79 -17.90
C GLU A 85 -6.58 -7.98 -16.69
N ASN A 86 -5.96 -8.14 -15.52
CA ASN A 86 -6.29 -7.32 -14.35
C ASN A 86 -5.99 -5.84 -14.57
N MET A 87 -4.88 -5.53 -15.27
CA MET A 87 -4.58 -4.16 -15.68
C MET A 87 -5.66 -3.60 -16.62
N ILE A 88 -6.15 -4.38 -17.58
CA ILE A 88 -7.22 -3.96 -18.48
C ILE A 88 -8.50 -3.64 -17.70
N GLU A 89 -8.90 -4.49 -16.75
CA GLU A 89 -10.09 -4.24 -15.92
C GLU A 89 -9.96 -2.96 -15.10
N VAL A 90 -8.83 -2.76 -14.44
CA VAL A 90 -8.56 -1.52 -13.68
C VAL A 90 -8.52 -0.31 -14.62
N GLY A 91 -7.92 -0.45 -15.80
CA GLY A 91 -7.91 0.59 -16.83
C GLY A 91 -9.32 0.99 -17.28
N ASN A 92 -10.21 0.01 -17.48
CA ASN A 92 -11.62 0.23 -17.84
C ASN A 92 -12.37 0.96 -16.73
N LEU A 93 -12.11 0.62 -15.46
CA LEU A 93 -12.69 1.31 -14.31
C LEU A 93 -12.29 2.80 -14.31
N ILE A 94 -11.00 3.11 -14.39
CA ILE A 94 -10.53 4.48 -14.26
C ILE A 94 -10.82 5.34 -15.50
N ALA A 95 -10.92 4.73 -16.69
CA ALA A 95 -11.32 5.41 -17.92
C ALA A 95 -12.74 6.00 -17.87
N GLN A 96 -13.62 5.45 -17.02
CA GLN A 96 -14.99 5.97 -16.84
C GLN A 96 -15.01 7.34 -16.14
N LYS A 97 -13.90 7.74 -15.49
CA LYS A 97 -13.76 9.03 -14.78
C LYS A 97 -14.86 9.30 -13.73
N ALA A 98 -15.44 8.24 -13.19
CA ALA A 98 -16.47 8.32 -12.14
C ALA A 98 -15.86 8.51 -10.74
N ILE A 99 -14.56 8.29 -10.57
CA ILE A 99 -13.85 8.33 -9.29
C ILE A 99 -12.91 9.53 -9.28
N GLY A 100 -12.90 10.28 -8.18
CA GLY A 100 -12.17 11.56 -8.09
C GLY A 100 -10.67 11.44 -8.24
N PHE A 101 -10.03 10.54 -7.49
CA PHE A 101 -8.57 10.34 -7.55
C PHE A 101 -8.20 8.89 -7.83
N THR A 102 -7.19 8.68 -8.69
CA THR A 102 -6.65 7.36 -9.04
C THR A 102 -5.12 7.39 -8.89
N VAL A 103 -4.62 6.75 -7.82
CA VAL A 103 -3.19 6.69 -7.50
C VAL A 103 -2.63 5.31 -7.86
N ILE A 104 -1.74 5.26 -8.84
CA ILE A 104 -1.15 4.04 -9.36
C ILE A 104 0.24 3.81 -8.77
N ASP A 105 0.37 2.85 -7.85
CA ASP A 105 1.65 2.27 -7.44
C ASP A 105 1.93 1.08 -8.38
N PRO A 106 2.86 1.21 -9.36
CA PRO A 106 2.95 0.26 -10.46
C PRO A 106 3.47 -1.13 -10.06
N VAL A 107 4.15 -1.26 -8.90
CA VAL A 107 4.64 -2.51 -8.29
C VAL A 107 5.08 -3.55 -9.33
N LEU A 108 6.20 -3.27 -10.00
CA LEU A 108 6.69 -4.09 -11.12
C LEU A 108 7.64 -5.21 -10.69
N ARG A 109 8.16 -5.13 -9.45
CA ARG A 109 9.10 -6.11 -8.88
C ARG A 109 8.72 -6.42 -7.45
N ALA A 110 8.94 -7.66 -7.03
CA ALA A 110 8.90 -8.02 -5.63
C ALA A 110 10.09 -7.43 -4.89
N ASN A 111 9.98 -7.26 -3.57
CA ASN A 111 11.08 -6.74 -2.73
C ASN A 111 12.39 -7.56 -2.80
N ASN A 112 12.35 -8.79 -3.32
CA ASN A 112 13.54 -9.62 -3.57
C ASN A 112 14.09 -9.51 -5.01
N GLY A 113 13.62 -8.53 -5.80
CA GLY A 113 14.11 -8.23 -7.15
C GLY A 113 13.47 -9.05 -8.28
N LYS A 114 12.66 -10.09 -7.98
CA LYS A 114 11.96 -10.88 -9.00
C LYS A 114 10.99 -10.00 -9.78
N SER A 115 11.06 -10.06 -11.12
CA SER A 115 10.09 -9.38 -11.99
C SER A 115 8.71 -9.97 -11.75
N LEU A 116 7.71 -9.10 -11.55
CA LEU A 116 6.31 -9.49 -11.42
C LEU A 116 5.53 -9.26 -12.72
N VAL A 117 6.15 -8.64 -13.72
CA VAL A 117 5.49 -8.19 -14.95
C VAL A 117 6.30 -8.59 -16.19
N SER A 118 5.56 -8.85 -17.27
CA SER A 118 6.10 -9.04 -18.63
C SER A 118 6.16 -7.71 -19.40
N GLU A 119 6.89 -7.66 -20.51
CA GLU A 119 6.86 -6.49 -21.41
C GLU A 119 5.45 -6.18 -21.92
N ALA A 120 4.65 -7.21 -22.18
CA ALA A 120 3.25 -7.04 -22.57
C ALA A 120 2.43 -6.34 -21.47
N SER A 121 2.66 -6.68 -20.20
CA SER A 121 2.00 -6.04 -19.06
C SER A 121 2.41 -4.56 -18.91
N LEU A 122 3.68 -4.23 -19.16
CA LEU A 122 4.14 -2.83 -19.18
C LEU A 122 3.44 -2.02 -20.27
N ALA A 123 3.29 -2.59 -21.47
CA ALA A 123 2.57 -1.93 -22.57
C ALA A 123 1.10 -1.68 -22.22
N VAL A 124 0.44 -2.65 -21.57
CA VAL A 124 -0.94 -2.48 -21.09
C VAL A 124 -1.03 -1.38 -20.04
N LEU A 125 -0.14 -1.37 -19.05
CA LEU A 125 -0.10 -0.33 -18.01
C LEU A 125 0.00 1.07 -18.61
N LYS A 126 0.94 1.27 -19.55
CA LYS A 126 1.13 2.56 -20.24
C LYS A 126 -0.06 2.97 -21.09
N LYS A 127 -0.72 2.03 -21.77
CA LYS A 127 -1.79 2.33 -22.72
C LYS A 127 -3.18 2.42 -22.06
N ARG A 128 -3.40 1.71 -20.97
CA ARG A 128 -4.74 1.52 -20.37
C ARG A 128 -4.88 2.17 -19.00
N LEU A 129 -3.80 2.29 -18.23
CA LEU A 129 -3.88 2.85 -16.88
C LEU A 129 -3.44 4.31 -16.86
N LEU A 130 -2.20 4.58 -17.23
CA LEU A 130 -1.60 5.90 -17.07
C LEU A 130 -2.39 7.06 -17.71
N PRO A 131 -2.98 6.93 -18.91
CA PRO A 131 -3.70 8.04 -19.56
C PRO A 131 -4.95 8.54 -18.81
N HIS A 132 -5.42 7.77 -17.84
CA HIS A 132 -6.62 8.05 -17.05
C HIS A 132 -6.31 8.14 -15.55
N SER A 133 -5.02 8.12 -15.19
CA SER A 133 -4.58 8.13 -13.81
C SER A 133 -4.37 9.56 -13.31
N PHE A 134 -4.77 9.81 -12.07
CA PHE A 134 -4.47 11.08 -11.41
C PHE A 134 -2.99 11.16 -11.04
N MET A 135 -2.44 10.11 -10.44
CA MET A 135 -1.02 10.09 -10.07
C MET A 135 -0.42 8.71 -10.32
N VAL A 136 0.81 8.67 -10.81
CA VAL A 136 1.65 7.46 -10.80
C VAL A 136 2.84 7.67 -9.87
N THR A 137 3.17 6.68 -9.05
CA THR A 137 4.20 6.81 -8.00
C THR A 137 5.33 5.78 -8.15
N PRO A 138 6.07 5.71 -9.28
CA PRO A 138 7.12 4.72 -9.45
C PRO A 138 8.34 5.00 -8.55
N ASN A 139 9.00 3.95 -8.07
CA ASN A 139 10.39 4.05 -7.61
C ASN A 139 11.38 4.12 -8.80
N LEU A 140 12.66 4.35 -8.53
CA LEU A 140 13.70 4.47 -9.59
C LEU A 140 13.73 3.28 -10.56
N SER A 141 13.66 2.05 -10.06
CA SER A 141 13.70 0.85 -10.89
C SER A 141 12.44 0.71 -11.75
N GLU A 142 11.29 1.09 -11.20
CA GLU A 142 10.01 1.09 -11.91
C GLU A 142 9.94 2.20 -12.94
N ALA A 143 10.41 3.40 -12.61
CA ALA A 143 10.50 4.53 -13.52
C ALA A 143 11.43 4.21 -14.69
N SER A 144 12.58 3.57 -14.41
CA SER A 144 13.50 3.12 -15.47
C SER A 144 12.84 2.09 -16.39
N CYS A 145 12.11 1.13 -15.81
CA CYS A 145 11.38 0.10 -16.55
C CYS A 145 10.24 0.69 -17.42
N LEU A 146 9.53 1.70 -16.90
CA LEU A 146 8.44 2.36 -17.60
C LEU A 146 8.93 3.34 -18.66
N THR A 147 10.10 3.96 -18.51
CA THR A 147 10.53 5.03 -19.42
C THR A 147 11.64 4.61 -20.37
N GLY A 148 12.36 3.53 -20.06
CA GLY A 148 13.61 3.17 -20.73
C GLY A 148 14.78 4.09 -20.35
N VAL A 149 14.59 5.05 -19.44
CA VAL A 149 15.65 5.93 -18.95
C VAL A 149 16.42 5.20 -17.86
N THR A 150 17.74 5.11 -17.99
CA THR A 150 18.60 4.71 -16.88
C THR A 150 18.70 5.87 -15.89
N ILE A 151 18.17 5.68 -14.67
CA ILE A 151 18.19 6.69 -13.61
C ILE A 151 19.32 6.38 -12.63
N VAL A 152 20.37 7.21 -12.64
CA VAL A 152 21.54 7.06 -11.76
C VAL A 152 21.73 8.26 -10.83
N SER A 153 21.00 9.35 -11.08
CA SER A 153 21.07 10.58 -10.28
C SER A 153 19.74 11.34 -10.29
N GLU A 154 19.62 12.34 -9.42
CA GLU A 154 18.45 13.23 -9.35
C GLU A 154 18.22 14.02 -10.65
N HIS A 155 19.29 14.29 -11.43
CA HIS A 155 19.19 14.95 -12.72
C HIS A 155 18.39 14.13 -13.76
N ASP A 156 18.28 12.81 -13.57
CA ASP A 156 17.53 11.94 -14.48
C ASP A 156 16.02 11.91 -14.16
N PHE A 157 15.62 12.39 -12.97
CA PHE A 157 14.24 12.26 -12.49
C PHE A 157 13.26 12.99 -13.41
N LEU A 158 13.60 14.23 -13.77
CA LEU A 158 12.74 15.05 -14.63
C LEU A 158 12.56 14.43 -16.02
N LYS A 159 13.61 13.83 -16.57
CA LYS A 159 13.54 13.14 -17.87
C LYS A 159 12.55 11.97 -17.82
N ALA A 160 12.65 11.14 -16.78
CA ALA A 160 11.71 10.04 -16.58
C ALA A 160 10.28 10.55 -16.31
N ALA A 161 10.14 11.60 -15.51
CA ALA A 161 8.85 12.21 -15.19
C ALA A 161 8.15 12.76 -16.44
N LYS A 162 8.87 13.44 -17.34
CA LYS A 162 8.35 13.94 -18.62
C LYS A 162 7.83 12.82 -19.51
N ILE A 163 8.58 11.73 -19.68
CA ILE A 163 8.14 10.57 -20.48
C ILE A 163 6.88 9.93 -19.88
N LEU A 164 6.79 9.82 -18.56
CA LEU A 164 5.57 9.34 -17.91
C LEU A 164 4.42 10.31 -18.08
N LYS A 165 4.68 11.62 -17.97
CA LYS A 165 3.68 12.67 -18.17
C LYS A 165 3.08 12.62 -19.58
N ASP A 166 3.89 12.35 -20.61
CA ASP A 166 3.45 12.21 -22.00
C ASP A 166 2.46 11.05 -22.22
N THR A 167 2.33 10.13 -21.27
CA THR A 167 1.30 9.08 -21.32
C THR A 167 -0.10 9.59 -20.98
N GLY A 168 -0.22 10.81 -20.44
CA GLY A 168 -1.50 11.44 -20.09
C GLY A 168 -1.86 11.39 -18.60
N VAL A 169 -0.98 10.84 -17.75
CA VAL A 169 -1.16 10.91 -16.28
C VAL A 169 -1.15 12.36 -15.79
N ALA A 170 -2.01 12.70 -14.83
CA ALA A 170 -2.08 14.08 -14.34
C ALA A 170 -0.83 14.49 -13.54
N TRP A 171 -0.33 13.61 -12.67
CA TRP A 171 0.83 13.84 -11.80
C TRP A 171 1.79 12.65 -11.80
N VAL A 172 3.09 12.93 -11.76
CA VAL A 172 4.14 11.90 -11.68
C VAL A 172 4.98 12.12 -10.43
N LEU A 173 5.04 11.13 -9.54
CA LEU A 173 5.93 11.12 -8.38
C LEU A 173 7.04 10.08 -8.57
N ILE A 174 8.26 10.53 -8.87
CA ILE A 174 9.46 9.68 -8.88
C ILE A 174 10.00 9.56 -7.45
N LYS A 175 9.92 8.34 -6.88
CA LYS A 175 10.43 8.05 -5.54
C LYS A 175 11.93 7.72 -5.60
N GLY A 176 12.78 8.64 -5.15
CA GLY A 176 14.23 8.57 -5.25
C GLY A 176 14.95 8.00 -4.03
N GLY A 177 14.21 7.55 -3.02
CA GLY A 177 14.77 6.96 -1.79
C GLY A 177 15.73 5.77 -1.96
N HIS A 178 15.98 5.26 -3.17
CA HIS A 178 16.95 4.21 -3.45
C HIS A 178 18.32 4.71 -3.94
N LEU A 179 18.48 6.00 -4.27
CA LEU A 179 19.80 6.57 -4.57
C LEU A 179 20.68 6.52 -3.31
N GLU A 180 22.00 6.45 -3.49
CA GLU A 180 22.94 6.63 -2.38
C GLU A 180 22.96 8.10 -1.91
N GLY A 181 23.34 8.32 -0.65
CA GLY A 181 23.48 9.67 -0.10
C GLY A 181 22.83 9.84 1.28
N THR A 182 22.99 11.03 1.84
CA THR A 182 22.46 11.40 3.17
C THR A 182 21.00 11.80 3.15
N MET A 183 20.47 12.10 1.97
CA MET A 183 19.08 12.52 1.73
C MET A 183 18.35 11.49 0.87
N ALA A 184 17.03 11.45 1.01
CA ALA A 184 16.11 10.77 0.12
C ALA A 184 15.25 11.84 -0.54
N VAL A 185 15.47 12.06 -1.83
CA VAL A 185 14.78 13.07 -2.63
C VAL A 185 13.73 12.39 -3.50
N ASP A 186 12.52 12.95 -3.52
CA ASP A 186 11.45 12.54 -4.45
C ASP A 186 11.08 13.75 -5.31
N LEU A 187 10.72 13.52 -6.57
CA LEU A 187 10.27 14.55 -7.51
C LEU A 187 8.79 14.33 -7.85
N LEU A 188 7.96 15.34 -7.63
CA LEU A 188 6.61 15.44 -8.17
C LEU A 188 6.59 16.40 -9.37
N TYR A 189 5.87 16.02 -10.43
CA TYR A 189 5.77 16.79 -11.67
C TYR A 189 4.35 16.76 -12.22
N ASP A 190 3.79 17.92 -12.57
CA ASP A 190 2.46 18.08 -13.17
C ASP A 190 2.48 18.31 -14.69
N GLY A 191 3.65 18.53 -15.29
CA GLY A 191 3.82 18.94 -16.68
C GLY A 191 4.43 20.34 -16.85
N GLU A 192 4.35 21.17 -15.83
CA GLU A 192 4.78 22.57 -15.83
C GLU A 192 5.73 22.88 -14.66
N HIS A 193 5.39 22.41 -13.46
CA HIS A 193 6.07 22.66 -12.20
C HIS A 193 6.73 21.41 -11.63
N GLU A 194 7.87 21.61 -11.00
CA GLU A 194 8.68 20.59 -10.34
C GLU A 194 8.68 20.84 -8.84
N TYR A 195 8.28 19.83 -8.06
CA TYR A 195 8.28 19.90 -6.60
C TYR A 195 9.21 18.83 -6.05
N TYR A 196 10.21 19.26 -5.30
CA TYR A 196 11.21 18.39 -4.70
C TYR A 196 10.94 18.22 -3.22
N PHE A 197 10.89 16.96 -2.76
CA PHE A 197 10.64 16.63 -1.37
C PHE A 197 11.83 15.88 -0.79
N GLU A 198 12.47 16.45 0.21
CA GLU A 198 13.68 15.90 0.81
C GLU A 198 13.44 15.45 2.25
N ALA A 199 14.01 14.31 2.61
CA ALA A 199 14.09 13.87 3.99
C ALA A 199 15.46 13.25 4.25
N LYS A 200 15.96 13.35 5.48
CA LYS A 200 17.18 12.64 5.87
C LYS A 200 17.00 11.14 5.62
N ARG A 201 18.03 10.47 5.13
CA ARG A 201 17.99 9.02 4.99
C ARG A 201 17.98 8.37 6.37
N VAL A 202 16.95 7.59 6.65
CA VAL A 202 16.90 6.77 7.86
C VAL A 202 17.79 5.55 7.63
N ARG A 203 18.79 5.34 8.50
CA ARG A 203 19.64 4.13 8.50
C ARG A 203 18.89 2.93 9.08
N ARG A 204 17.78 2.56 8.44
CA ARG A 204 16.97 1.37 8.72
C ARG A 204 16.85 0.59 7.42
N GLU A 205 17.55 -0.52 7.33
CA GLU A 205 17.51 -1.35 6.13
C GLU A 205 16.21 -2.16 6.07
N ASN A 206 15.72 -2.39 4.85
CA ASN A 206 14.66 -3.35 4.55
C ASN A 206 13.37 -3.15 5.35
N VAL A 207 12.87 -1.91 5.44
CA VAL A 207 11.50 -1.67 5.91
C VAL A 207 10.52 -2.08 4.79
N ARG A 208 9.60 -2.98 5.12
CA ARG A 208 8.63 -3.53 4.16
C ARG A 208 7.45 -2.57 3.97
N GLY A 209 6.94 -2.52 2.74
CA GLY A 209 5.71 -1.80 2.39
C GLY A 209 5.81 -0.28 2.31
N THR A 210 7.02 0.30 2.30
CA THR A 210 7.21 1.76 2.22
C THR A 210 6.54 2.40 1.01
N GLY A 211 6.66 1.76 -0.17
CA GLY A 211 5.97 2.19 -1.39
C GLY A 211 4.44 2.16 -1.26
N CYS A 212 3.89 1.05 -0.78
CA CYS A 212 2.44 0.91 -0.58
C CYS A 212 1.90 1.92 0.43
N MET A 213 2.58 2.09 1.56
CA MET A 213 2.23 3.11 2.57
C MET A 213 2.26 4.52 1.99
N MET A 214 3.27 4.86 1.16
CA MET A 214 3.36 6.18 0.54
C MET A 214 2.18 6.44 -0.40
N ALA A 215 1.91 5.52 -1.33
CA ALA A 215 0.80 5.65 -2.29
C ALA A 215 -0.56 5.73 -1.57
N SER A 216 -0.77 4.91 -0.54
CA SER A 216 -1.99 4.93 0.26
C SER A 216 -2.13 6.20 1.09
N ALA A 217 -1.04 6.73 1.67
CA ALA A 217 -1.07 7.99 2.39
C ALA A 217 -1.37 9.18 1.46
N ILE A 218 -0.77 9.22 0.27
CA ILE A 218 -1.08 10.24 -0.76
C ILE A 218 -2.57 10.19 -1.09
N CYS A 219 -3.09 9.00 -1.39
CA CYS A 219 -4.50 8.81 -1.72
C CYS A 219 -5.43 9.29 -0.59
N ALA A 220 -5.09 9.00 0.66
CA ALA A 220 -5.83 9.47 1.83
C ALA A 220 -5.84 11.00 1.94
N TYR A 221 -4.67 11.65 1.80
CA TYR A 221 -4.57 13.11 1.90
C TYR A 221 -5.29 13.84 0.77
N LEU A 222 -5.21 13.34 -0.47
CA LEU A 222 -5.96 13.88 -1.61
C LEU A 222 -7.47 13.84 -1.35
N VAL A 223 -7.99 12.71 -0.84
CA VAL A 223 -9.42 12.54 -0.54
C VAL A 223 -9.90 13.44 0.61
N HIS A 224 -8.98 13.82 1.51
CA HIS A 224 -9.20 14.83 2.55
C HIS A 224 -9.11 16.29 2.02
N GLY A 225 -8.84 16.47 0.73
CA GLY A 225 -8.89 17.78 0.07
C GLY A 225 -7.57 18.55 0.09
N LEU A 226 -6.45 17.86 0.31
CA LEU A 226 -5.12 18.48 0.16
C LEU A 226 -4.76 18.62 -1.32
N GLU A 227 -3.98 19.65 -1.62
CA GLU A 227 -3.34 19.79 -2.93
C GLU A 227 -2.28 18.69 -3.14
N PRO A 228 -1.94 18.34 -4.40
CA PRO A 228 -1.07 17.20 -4.69
C PRO A 228 0.32 17.27 -4.08
N ASP A 229 0.96 18.43 -4.06
CA ASP A 229 2.26 18.66 -3.44
C ASP A 229 2.19 18.54 -1.91
N GLU A 230 1.17 19.13 -1.27
CA GLU A 230 0.93 18.98 0.17
C GLU A 230 0.64 17.52 0.56
N ALA A 231 -0.11 16.79 -0.26
CA ALA A 231 -0.42 15.38 -0.05
C ALA A 231 0.84 14.51 -0.11
N VAL A 232 1.75 14.80 -1.05
CA VAL A 232 3.04 14.12 -1.18
C VAL A 232 3.96 14.45 0.00
N ASP A 233 4.07 15.71 0.41
CA ASP A 233 4.88 16.11 1.56
C ASP A 233 4.42 15.40 2.85
N LYS A 234 3.12 15.45 3.15
CA LYS A 234 2.57 14.75 4.32
C LYS A 234 2.71 13.24 4.24
N ALA A 235 2.57 12.64 3.06
CA ALA A 235 2.80 11.21 2.88
C ALA A 235 4.26 10.83 3.10
N LYS A 236 5.21 11.64 2.62
CA LYS A 236 6.65 11.45 2.86
C LYS A 236 6.97 11.55 4.36
N ALA A 237 6.45 12.56 5.05
CA ALA A 237 6.61 12.71 6.50
C ALA A 237 6.00 11.52 7.28
N TYR A 238 4.82 11.06 6.87
CA TYR A 238 4.17 9.87 7.43
C TYR A 238 5.07 8.63 7.28
N VAL A 239 5.51 8.32 6.06
CA VAL A 239 6.37 7.15 5.80
C VAL A 239 7.72 7.27 6.50
N TYR A 240 8.32 8.46 6.53
CA TYR A 240 9.55 8.71 7.27
C TYR A 240 9.41 8.35 8.76
N ASN A 241 8.30 8.77 9.39
CA ASN A 241 8.02 8.42 10.78
C ASN A 241 7.79 6.91 10.97
N LYS A 242 7.12 6.24 10.01
CA LYS A 242 6.94 4.78 10.02
C LYS A 242 8.24 4.02 9.92
N ILE A 243 9.15 4.44 9.04
CA ILE A 243 10.47 3.83 8.86
C ILE A 243 11.30 3.97 10.15
N ASN A 244 11.30 5.14 10.79
CA ASN A 244 12.05 5.38 12.03
C ASN A 244 11.60 4.46 13.18
N LYS A 245 10.30 4.21 13.27
CA LYS A 245 9.65 3.39 14.31
C LYS A 245 9.46 1.93 13.90
N ALA A 246 9.94 1.52 12.73
CA ALA A 246 9.76 0.16 12.23
C ALA A 246 10.46 -0.85 13.15
N VAL A 247 9.82 -1.98 13.38
CA VAL A 247 10.26 -3.02 14.32
C VAL A 247 10.50 -4.35 13.62
N LEU A 248 11.40 -5.16 14.17
CA LEU A 248 11.63 -6.52 13.71
C LEU A 248 10.62 -7.45 14.40
N LEU A 249 9.55 -7.84 13.69
CA LEU A 249 8.57 -8.81 14.19
C LEU A 249 8.92 -10.25 13.79
N GLY A 250 9.54 -10.41 12.62
CA GLY A 250 9.91 -11.70 12.07
C GLY A 250 11.42 -11.89 11.99
N LYS A 251 11.87 -12.70 11.03
CA LYS A 251 13.29 -13.00 10.79
C LYS A 251 13.87 -12.30 9.56
N GLY A 252 13.14 -11.35 8.98
CA GLY A 252 13.52 -10.66 7.74
C GLY A 252 13.35 -9.15 7.87
N SER A 253 12.63 -8.57 6.92
CA SER A 253 12.35 -7.13 6.80
C SER A 253 11.64 -6.56 8.04
N LEU A 254 12.02 -5.33 8.42
CA LEU A 254 11.33 -4.54 9.44
C LEU A 254 9.90 -4.21 9.00
N GLN A 255 9.00 -4.09 9.98
CA GLN A 255 7.57 -3.83 9.77
C GLN A 255 7.18 -2.50 10.40
N ALA A 256 6.40 -1.69 9.68
CA ALA A 256 5.81 -0.47 10.21
C ALA A 256 4.59 -0.80 11.10
N LEU A 257 4.55 -0.21 12.29
CA LEU A 257 3.39 -0.30 13.18
C LEU A 257 2.39 0.80 12.85
N HIS A 258 1.11 0.42 12.77
CA HIS A 258 -0.01 1.29 12.37
C HIS A 258 -1.03 1.52 13.50
N PHE A 259 -0.61 1.23 14.73
CA PHE A 259 -1.37 1.43 15.93
C PHE A 259 -0.49 2.14 16.95
N ALA A 260 -1.11 2.83 17.89
CA ALA A 260 -0.39 3.44 19.00
C ALA A 260 0.25 2.33 19.84
N ASN A 261 1.57 2.39 20.04
CA ASN A 261 2.20 1.63 21.11
C ASN A 261 1.76 2.28 22.42
N SER A 262 0.86 1.62 23.16
CA SER A 262 0.57 1.97 24.55
C SER A 262 1.76 1.59 25.44
N THR A 263 2.90 2.19 25.21
CA THR A 263 4.02 2.21 26.16
C THR A 263 4.40 3.65 26.41
N SER A 264 3.41 4.43 26.88
CA SER A 264 3.70 5.58 27.71
C SER A 264 4.24 5.07 29.03
N ASN A 265 5.48 5.46 29.35
CA ASN A 265 6.14 5.29 30.63
C ASN A 265 5.16 5.44 31.80
N SER A 266 4.84 4.35 32.50
CA SER A 266 4.40 4.43 33.89
C SER A 266 5.61 4.69 34.76
N THR A 267 6.16 5.91 34.71
CA THR A 267 6.81 6.50 35.88
C THR A 267 5.70 6.80 36.89
N SER A 268 5.34 5.79 37.68
CA SER A 268 4.54 6.00 38.88
C SER A 268 5.41 6.76 39.89
N ASN A 269 5.13 8.05 40.01
CA ASN A 269 5.48 8.83 41.19
C ASN A 269 4.89 8.13 42.41
N ASN A 270 5.73 7.46 43.18
CA ASN A 270 5.36 6.92 44.47
C ASN A 270 5.44 8.06 45.49
N THR A 271 4.31 8.72 45.74
CA THR A 271 4.12 9.59 46.90
C THR A 271 2.92 9.08 47.69
N ASN A 272 3.23 8.72 48.94
CA ASN A 272 2.34 8.35 50.03
C ASN A 272 0.94 8.99 50.00
N ARG A 273 -0.08 8.15 50.23
CA ARG A 273 -1.18 8.40 51.17
C ARG A 273 -1.81 7.06 51.56
N GLY A 274 -1.93 6.86 52.87
CA GLY A 274 -2.32 5.59 53.49
C GLY A 274 -3.81 5.39 53.70
N THR A 275 -4.06 4.26 54.36
CA THR A 275 -5.19 3.81 55.19
C THR A 275 -6.54 3.54 54.52
N ASP A 276 -6.82 2.23 54.49
CA ASP A 276 -8.00 1.56 55.06
C ASP A 276 -9.24 1.19 54.23
N GLU A 277 -9.63 -0.07 54.50
CA GLU A 277 -10.93 -0.74 54.42
C GLU A 277 -11.40 -1.46 53.13
N GLN A 278 -11.13 -2.78 53.15
CA GLN A 278 -11.99 -3.93 52.82
C GLN A 278 -13.32 -3.71 52.07
N LYS A 279 -13.52 -4.41 50.94
CA LYS A 279 -14.41 -5.60 50.81
C LYS A 279 -14.61 -6.06 49.35
N THR A 280 -14.34 -7.36 49.14
CA THR A 280 -15.04 -8.36 48.31
C THR A 280 -15.45 -8.05 46.86
N ALA A 281 -14.94 -8.84 45.90
CA ALA A 281 -15.74 -9.86 45.19
C ALA A 281 -14.85 -10.77 44.32
N GLU A 282 -15.05 -12.07 44.49
CA GLU A 282 -14.46 -13.18 43.74
C GLU A 282 -14.96 -13.21 42.28
N GLY A 283 -14.16 -13.77 41.37
CA GLY A 283 -14.56 -13.90 39.96
C GLY A 283 -13.54 -14.61 39.05
N TYR A 284 -13.22 -15.85 39.40
CA TYR A 284 -12.79 -16.98 38.56
C TYR A 284 -11.74 -16.83 37.45
N ALA A 285 -10.69 -17.61 37.65
CA ALA A 285 -9.68 -18.04 36.70
C ALA A 285 -10.24 -18.99 35.62
N THR A 286 -9.66 -18.86 34.42
CA THR A 286 -9.23 -19.92 33.48
C THR A 286 -10.13 -21.14 33.25
N THR A 287 -10.57 -21.34 32.00
CA THR A 287 -10.67 -22.69 31.40
C THR A 287 -10.58 -22.67 29.87
N GLU A 288 -9.60 -23.44 29.39
CA GLU A 288 -9.64 -24.34 28.23
C GLU A 288 -9.90 -23.80 26.81
N ALA A 289 -8.79 -23.49 26.13
CA ALA A 289 -8.65 -23.76 24.72
C ALA A 289 -8.22 -25.23 24.55
N HIS A 290 -9.09 -26.10 24.02
CA HIS A 290 -8.73 -27.30 23.24
C HIS A 290 -10.00 -27.99 22.70
N LYS A 291 -10.13 -28.04 21.37
CA LYS A 291 -10.69 -29.11 20.51
C LYS A 291 -11.36 -28.50 19.29
N PHE A 292 -10.77 -28.70 18.11
CA PHE A 292 -11.48 -28.94 16.84
C PHE A 292 -10.44 -29.26 15.76
N ILE A 293 -9.92 -30.49 15.75
CA ILE A 293 -9.52 -31.22 14.54
C ILE A 293 -9.72 -32.69 14.88
N GLU A 294 -10.73 -33.34 14.29
CA GLU A 294 -10.73 -34.72 13.77
C GLU A 294 -12.15 -35.27 13.58
N GLY A 295 -12.35 -35.95 12.44
CA GLY A 295 -13.48 -36.82 12.11
C GLY A 295 -14.58 -36.15 11.28
N ASP A 296 -15.08 -36.71 10.18
CA ASP A 296 -14.74 -37.97 9.52
C ASP A 296 -15.36 -37.98 8.13
N ALA A 297 -14.75 -38.77 7.25
CA ALA A 297 -15.28 -39.15 5.97
C ALA A 297 -16.62 -39.92 6.14
N CYS A 298 -17.59 -39.64 5.27
CA CYS A 298 -18.57 -40.65 4.90
C CYS A 298 -18.99 -40.46 3.45
N GLU A 299 -18.65 -41.47 2.66
CA GLU A 299 -19.15 -41.73 1.32
C GLU A 299 -20.68 -41.76 1.30
N ASN A 300 -21.29 -41.31 0.21
CA ASN A 300 -22.32 -42.12 -0.45
C ASN A 300 -22.48 -41.70 -1.92
N ARG A 301 -22.34 -42.71 -2.77
CA ARG A 301 -22.70 -42.76 -4.19
C ARG A 301 -24.19 -42.46 -4.37
N VAL A 302 -24.60 -41.98 -5.55
CA VAL A 302 -25.56 -42.66 -6.44
C VAL A 302 -25.36 -42.13 -7.88
N ASP A 303 -25.29 -43.06 -8.83
CA ASP A 303 -25.28 -42.91 -10.28
C ASP A 303 -26.55 -42.24 -10.84
N GLN A 304 -26.40 -41.33 -11.81
CA GLN A 304 -27.04 -41.32 -13.15
C GLN A 304 -26.56 -40.10 -13.97
#